data_AF-A0A932FX74-F1
#
_entry.id   AF-A0A932FX74-F1
#
_cell.length_a   1.000
_cell.length_b   1.000
_cell.length_c   1.000
_cell.angle_alpha   90.00
_cell.angle_beta   90.00
_cell.angle_gamma   90.00
#
_symmetry.space_group_name_H-M   'P 1'
#
loop_
_entity.id
_entity.type
_entity.pdbx_description
1 polymer ?
#
loop_
_entity_poly.entity_id
_entity_poly.type
_entity_poly.pdbx_seq_one_letter_code
_entity_poly.pdbx_strand_id
1 'polypeptide(L)'
;MKEILVEVSRCLGCKSCVLACAVEHSQSKSLFGALAERPLPRPRVFVEAADGVKAPLQCRHCEDAPCVSVCVYGAMRQERGVVQHLREKCLGCWMCVMVCPFGVIAREEERKVAVKCDRCPDRESPACVAACPTRALTFAEVETAEKAKRKKFLKGMVLETSR
;
A
#
# COMPACT_ATOMS: atom_id res chain seq x y z
N MET A 1 -11.25 3.58 11.68
CA MET A 1 -10.78 2.92 10.44
C MET A 1 -9.29 2.66 10.55
N LYS A 2 -8.82 1.45 10.22
CA LYS A 2 -7.39 1.13 10.24
C LYS A 2 -6.69 1.61 8.96
N GLU A 3 -5.51 2.20 9.15
CA GLU A 3 -4.63 2.69 8.09
C GLU A 3 -3.27 2.00 8.15
N ILE A 4 -2.63 1.86 6.99
CA ILE A 4 -1.25 1.41 6.91
C ILE A 4 -0.33 2.63 7.09
N LEU A 5 0.36 2.68 8.22
CA LEU A 5 1.28 3.75 8.56
C LEU A 5 2.71 3.36 8.20
N VAL A 6 3.48 4.34 7.78
CA VAL A 6 4.88 4.17 7.35
C VAL A 6 5.79 5.01 8.25
N GLU A 7 6.67 4.34 8.99
CA GLU A 7 7.79 4.95 9.71
C GLU A 7 9.05 4.81 8.87
N VAL A 8 9.30 5.85 8.05
CA VAL A 8 10.36 5.86 7.04
C VAL A 8 11.75 5.67 7.65
N SER A 9 11.99 6.21 8.84
CA SER A 9 13.26 6.08 9.59
C SER A 9 13.64 4.63 9.91
N ARG A 10 12.68 3.69 9.87
CA ARG A 10 12.89 2.26 10.13
C ARG A 10 12.98 1.44 8.86
N CYS A 11 12.73 2.02 7.69
CA CYS A 11 12.72 1.26 6.44
C CYS A 11 14.14 1.00 5.94
N LEU A 12 14.49 -0.28 5.77
CA LEU A 12 15.77 -0.68 5.19
C LEU A 12 15.75 -0.76 3.65
N GLY A 13 14.57 -0.67 3.04
CA GLY A 13 14.38 -0.89 1.61
C GLY A 13 14.52 -2.35 1.16
N CYS A 14 14.35 -3.32 2.07
CA CYS A 14 14.58 -4.76 1.80
C CYS A 14 13.57 -5.43 0.85
N LYS A 15 12.49 -4.74 0.47
CA LYS A 15 11.43 -5.23 -0.42
C LYS A 15 10.66 -6.48 0.06
N SER A 16 10.82 -6.92 1.30
CA SER A 16 10.03 -8.04 1.87
C SER A 16 8.53 -7.79 1.78
N CYS A 17 8.09 -6.55 1.99
CA CYS A 17 6.70 -6.15 1.85
C CYS A 17 6.17 -6.29 0.40
N VAL A 18 7.02 -6.04 -0.61
CA VAL A 18 6.68 -6.19 -2.03
C VAL A 18 6.44 -7.65 -2.35
N LEU A 19 7.38 -8.51 -1.96
CA LEU A 19 7.30 -9.95 -2.19
C LEU A 19 6.07 -10.56 -1.51
N ALA A 20 5.87 -10.26 -0.22
CA ALA A 20 4.72 -10.74 0.52
C ALA A 20 3.39 -10.27 -0.08
N CYS A 21 3.35 -9.04 -0.60
CA CYS A 21 2.17 -8.53 -1.29
C CYS A 21 1.90 -9.27 -2.61
N ALA A 22 2.93 -9.56 -3.41
CA ALA A 22 2.74 -10.34 -4.64
C ALA A 22 2.25 -11.76 -4.33
N VAL A 23 2.87 -12.45 -3.36
CA VAL A 23 2.47 -13.79 -2.94
C VAL A 23 1.05 -13.81 -2.38
N GLU A 24 0.67 -12.82 -1.57
CA GLU A 24 -0.70 -12.73 -1.07
C GLU A 24 -1.73 -12.55 -2.20
N HIS A 25 -1.35 -11.98 -3.34
CA HIS A 25 -2.27 -11.79 -4.46
C HIS A 25 -2.03 -12.77 -5.60
N SER A 26 -1.30 -13.85 -5.35
CA SER A 26 -1.19 -15.00 -6.23
C SER A 26 -2.34 -15.99 -5.98
N GLN A 27 -2.60 -16.85 -6.96
CA GLN A 27 -3.57 -17.93 -6.79
C GLN A 27 -3.07 -18.97 -5.80
N SER A 28 -1.76 -19.27 -5.85
CA SER A 28 -1.11 -20.29 -5.04
C SER A 28 -0.84 -19.89 -3.59
N LYS A 29 -0.88 -18.59 -3.25
CA LYS A 29 -0.56 -18.04 -1.92
C LYS A 29 0.78 -18.49 -1.33
N SER A 30 1.69 -18.97 -2.17
CA SER A 30 3.01 -19.48 -1.79
C SER A 30 4.07 -18.91 -2.70
N LEU A 31 5.30 -18.76 -2.20
CA LEU A 31 6.37 -18.12 -2.97
C LEU A 31 6.69 -18.90 -4.26
N PHE A 32 6.94 -20.21 -4.14
CA PHE A 32 7.30 -21.02 -5.29
C PHE A 32 6.14 -21.19 -6.28
N GLY A 33 4.90 -21.32 -5.78
CA GLY A 33 3.72 -21.34 -6.65
C GLY A 33 3.53 -20.03 -7.41
N ALA A 34 3.70 -18.89 -6.73
CA ALA A 34 3.53 -17.57 -7.33
C ALA A 34 4.50 -17.32 -8.48
N LEU A 35 5.73 -17.86 -8.40
CA LEU A 35 6.74 -17.76 -9.46
C LEU A 35 6.40 -18.61 -10.70
N ALA A 36 5.60 -19.67 -10.53
CA ALA A 36 5.14 -20.53 -11.61
C ALA A 36 3.90 -19.98 -12.34
N GLU A 37 3.20 -19.01 -11.76
CA GLU A 37 1.98 -18.43 -12.36
C GLU A 37 2.28 -17.57 -13.60
N ARG A 38 1.33 -17.53 -14.52
CA ARG A 38 1.34 -16.68 -15.74
C ARG A 38 -0.04 -16.01 -15.92
N PRO A 39 -0.15 -14.67 -15.91
CA PRO A 39 0.89 -13.69 -15.54
C PRO A 39 1.45 -13.90 -14.14
N LEU A 40 2.67 -13.40 -13.91
CA LEU A 40 3.19 -13.30 -12.55
C LEU A 40 2.30 -12.38 -11.70
N PRO A 41 2.00 -12.75 -10.45
CA PRO A 41 1.20 -11.92 -9.56
C PRO A 41 1.92 -10.59 -9.29
N ARG A 42 1.19 -9.49 -9.48
CA ARG A 42 1.74 -8.13 -9.34
C ARG A 42 1.63 -7.65 -7.90
N PRO A 43 2.74 -7.16 -7.30
CA PRO A 43 2.67 -6.51 -6.00
C PRO A 43 1.86 -5.21 -6.08
N ARG A 44 1.30 -4.80 -4.94
CA ARG A 44 0.47 -3.61 -4.80
C ARG A 44 1.08 -2.57 -3.85
N VAL A 45 2.35 -2.77 -3.53
CA VAL A 45 3.22 -1.90 -2.74
C VAL A 45 4.56 -1.82 -3.48
N PHE A 46 5.11 -0.62 -3.53
CA PHE A 46 6.42 -0.30 -4.11
C PHE A 46 7.39 0.04 -3.00
N VAL A 47 8.68 -0.03 -3.27
CA VAL A 47 9.73 0.44 -2.36
C VAL A 47 10.70 1.25 -3.19
N GLU A 48 10.69 2.56 -2.95
CA GLU A 48 11.53 3.51 -3.66
C GLU A 48 12.59 4.10 -2.72
N ALA A 49 13.67 4.60 -3.31
CA ALA A 49 14.74 5.28 -2.61
C ALA A 49 15.15 6.55 -3.34
N ALA A 50 15.19 7.67 -2.62
CA ALA A 50 15.64 8.97 -3.12
C ALA A 50 16.29 9.76 -1.97
N ASP A 51 17.39 10.46 -2.24
CA ASP A 51 18.07 11.35 -1.28
C ASP A 51 18.36 10.71 0.09
N GLY A 52 18.81 9.45 0.07
CA GLY A 52 19.11 8.68 1.29
C GLY A 52 17.88 8.17 2.05
N VAL A 53 16.67 8.53 1.61
CA VAL A 53 15.39 8.07 2.15
C VAL A 53 14.92 6.85 1.40
N LYS A 54 14.48 5.82 2.13
CA LYS A 54 13.88 4.60 1.56
C LYS A 54 12.47 4.46 2.12
N ALA A 55 11.46 4.25 1.28
CA ALA A 55 10.09 4.17 1.76
C ALA A 55 9.24 3.17 0.98
N PRO A 56 8.40 2.37 1.67
CA PRO A 56 7.33 1.66 1.01
C PRO A 56 6.20 2.63 0.62
N LEU A 57 5.72 2.51 -0.61
CA LEU A 57 4.65 3.30 -1.19
C LEU A 57 3.48 2.39 -1.57
N GLN A 58 2.29 2.70 -1.08
CA GLN A 58 1.05 1.94 -1.30
C GLN A 58 -0.11 2.91 -1.41
N CYS A 59 -1.22 2.46 -2.00
CA CYS A 59 -2.47 3.21 -2.04
C CYS A 59 -2.78 3.80 -0.65
N ARG A 60 -3.07 5.10 -0.63
CA ARG A 60 -3.47 5.81 0.58
C ARG A 60 -4.97 5.71 0.85
N HIS A 61 -5.72 5.17 -0.12
CA HIS A 61 -7.18 5.17 -0.17
C HIS A 61 -7.76 6.50 0.29
N CYS A 62 -7.34 7.56 -0.40
CA CYS A 62 -7.71 8.92 -0.11
C CYS A 62 -9.22 9.06 0.08
N GLU A 63 -9.63 9.93 1.00
CA GLU A 63 -11.02 10.35 1.13
C GLU A 63 -11.48 11.01 -0.17
N ASP A 64 -10.76 12.05 -0.61
CA ASP A 64 -10.85 12.59 -1.96
C ASP A 64 -9.92 11.81 -2.89
N ALA A 65 -10.45 10.83 -3.61
CA ALA A 65 -9.68 9.94 -4.47
C ALA A 65 -9.80 10.33 -5.96
N PRO A 66 -8.80 11.04 -6.56
CA PRO A 66 -8.86 11.41 -7.98
C PRO A 66 -9.02 10.21 -8.91
N CYS A 67 -8.44 9.06 -8.53
CA CYS A 67 -8.55 7.82 -9.28
C CYS A 67 -9.99 7.28 -9.37
N VAL A 68 -10.85 7.59 -8.39
CA VAL A 68 -12.30 7.31 -8.45
C VAL A 68 -12.98 8.32 -9.37
N SER A 69 -12.70 9.61 -9.19
CA SER A 69 -13.32 10.71 -9.96
C SER A 69 -13.10 10.59 -11.47
N VAL A 70 -11.92 10.11 -11.91
CA VAL A 70 -11.64 9.93 -13.35
C VAL A 70 -12.11 8.60 -13.92
N CYS A 71 -12.61 7.68 -13.10
CA CYS A 71 -13.01 6.35 -13.56
C CYS A 71 -14.44 6.34 -14.09
N VAL A 72 -14.62 6.73 -15.35
CA VAL A 72 -15.94 6.81 -16.01
C VAL A 72 -16.67 5.45 -16.10
N TYR A 73 -15.94 4.34 -16.07
CA TYR A 73 -16.50 2.98 -16.12
C TYR A 73 -16.90 2.45 -14.73
N GLY A 74 -16.64 3.21 -13.66
CA GLY A 74 -16.96 2.81 -12.29
C GLY A 74 -16.18 1.58 -11.79
N ALA A 75 -15.00 1.32 -12.36
CA ALA A 75 -14.07 0.29 -11.91
C ALA A 75 -13.35 0.68 -10.61
N MET A 76 -13.12 1.98 -10.38
CA MET A 76 -12.67 2.50 -9.09
C MET A 76 -13.88 2.97 -8.31
N ARG A 77 -14.04 2.51 -7.07
CA ARG A 77 -15.14 2.89 -6.19
C ARG A 77 -14.63 3.09 -4.78
N GLN A 78 -15.27 3.96 -4.02
CA GLN A 78 -14.97 4.11 -2.60
C GLN A 78 -16.12 3.55 -1.78
N GLU A 79 -15.79 2.67 -0.84
CA GLU A 79 -16.76 2.08 0.07
C GLU A 79 -16.11 1.90 1.44
N ARG A 80 -16.80 2.37 2.49
CA ARG A 80 -16.32 2.28 3.89
C ARG A 80 -14.88 2.78 4.07
N GLY A 81 -14.54 3.87 3.36
CA GLY A 81 -13.21 4.50 3.36
C GLY A 81 -12.13 3.75 2.56
N VAL A 82 -12.44 2.60 1.96
CA VAL A 82 -11.51 1.86 1.11
C VAL A 82 -11.82 2.17 -0.34
N VAL A 83 -10.86 2.76 -1.05
CA VAL A 83 -10.91 2.80 -2.52
C VAL A 83 -10.67 1.38 -3.04
N GLN A 84 -11.68 0.76 -3.64
CA GLN A 84 -11.69 -0.55 -4.25
C GLN A 84 -11.46 -0.49 -5.76
N HIS A 85 -11.04 -1.61 -6.35
CA HIS A 85 -10.89 -1.75 -7.80
C HIS A 85 -11.62 -3.02 -8.29
N LEU A 86 -12.72 -2.80 -8.99
CA LEU A 86 -13.54 -3.82 -9.64
C LEU A 86 -12.91 -4.16 -11.00
N ARG A 87 -12.09 -5.21 -11.02
CA ARG A 87 -11.27 -5.59 -12.18
C ARG A 87 -12.11 -5.88 -13.42
N GLU A 88 -13.29 -6.46 -13.24
CA GLU A 88 -14.23 -6.82 -14.29
C GLU A 88 -14.85 -5.62 -15.03
N LYS A 89 -14.77 -4.41 -14.43
CA LYS A 89 -15.22 -3.16 -15.06
C LYS A 89 -14.08 -2.33 -15.65
N CYS A 90 -12.84 -2.78 -15.46
CA CYS A 90 -11.66 -2.03 -15.86
C CYS A 90 -11.31 -2.29 -17.32
N LEU A 91 -11.38 -1.25 -18.17
CA LEU A 91 -11.02 -1.34 -19.58
C LEU A 91 -9.54 -0.98 -19.87
N GLY A 92 -8.74 -0.75 -18.83
CA GLY A 92 -7.31 -0.41 -19.02
C GLY A 92 -7.07 0.94 -19.70
N CYS A 93 -7.87 1.97 -19.40
CA CYS A 93 -7.66 3.33 -19.95
C CYS A 93 -6.52 4.11 -19.28
N TRP A 94 -6.00 3.62 -18.15
CA TRP A 94 -4.87 4.18 -17.40
C TRP A 94 -5.05 5.58 -16.81
N MET A 95 -6.24 6.19 -16.91
CA MET A 95 -6.52 7.50 -16.31
C MET A 95 -6.20 7.52 -14.81
N CYS A 96 -6.61 6.48 -14.07
CA CYS A 96 -6.32 6.35 -12.64
C CYS A 96 -4.81 6.30 -12.32
N VAL A 97 -3.99 5.74 -13.23
CA VAL A 97 -2.53 5.69 -13.08
C VAL A 97 -1.96 7.10 -13.20
N MET A 98 -2.40 7.85 -14.22
CA MET A 98 -1.89 9.20 -14.50
C MET A 98 -2.26 10.22 -13.42
N VAL A 99 -3.45 10.10 -12.81
CA VAL A 99 -3.91 11.08 -11.81
C VAL A 99 -3.55 10.74 -10.37
N CYS A 100 -2.95 9.56 -10.10
CA CYS A 100 -2.58 9.21 -8.75
C CYS A 100 -1.39 10.06 -8.30
N PRO A 101 -1.54 10.99 -7.32
CA PRO A 101 -0.45 11.89 -6.94
C PRO A 101 0.71 11.15 -6.24
N PHE A 102 0.47 9.91 -5.81
CA PHE A 102 1.47 9.08 -5.14
C PHE A 102 2.15 8.07 -6.08
N GLY A 103 1.70 7.93 -7.33
CA GLY A 103 2.28 6.96 -8.28
C GLY A 103 2.10 5.49 -7.88
N VAL A 104 1.11 5.16 -7.04
CA VAL A 104 0.94 3.81 -6.43
C VAL A 104 -0.11 2.94 -7.11
N ILE A 105 -0.59 3.36 -8.28
CA ILE A 105 -1.47 2.56 -9.15
C ILE A 105 -0.64 2.15 -10.36
N ALA A 106 -0.46 0.85 -10.59
CA ALA A 106 0.33 0.33 -11.69
C ALA A 106 -0.54 -0.27 -12.80
N ARG A 107 0.06 -0.39 -13.98
CA ARG A 107 -0.50 -1.12 -15.11
C ARG A 107 -0.14 -2.60 -15.01
N GLU A 108 -1.11 -3.47 -15.25
CA GLU A 108 -0.90 -4.89 -15.52
C GLU A 108 -1.26 -5.14 -16.99
N GLU A 109 -0.27 -5.13 -17.87
CA GLU A 109 -0.48 -5.08 -19.32
C GLU A 109 -1.08 -6.37 -19.88
N GLU A 110 -0.62 -7.53 -19.39
CA GLU A 110 -1.11 -8.85 -19.83
C GLU A 110 -2.62 -9.01 -19.59
N ARG A 111 -3.12 -8.47 -18.47
CA ARG A 111 -4.55 -8.52 -18.12
C ARG A 111 -5.32 -7.25 -18.52
N LYS A 112 -4.62 -6.21 -19.01
CA LYS A 112 -5.18 -4.88 -19.32
C LYS A 112 -5.99 -4.27 -18.17
N VAL A 113 -5.55 -4.47 -16.92
CA VAL A 113 -6.20 -3.89 -15.73
C VAL A 113 -5.24 -3.05 -14.90
N ALA A 114 -5.80 -2.10 -14.14
CA ALA A 114 -5.04 -1.37 -13.14
C ALA A 114 -4.81 -2.23 -11.89
N VAL A 115 -3.68 -2.05 -11.22
CA VAL A 115 -3.34 -2.77 -9.99
C VAL A 115 -2.98 -1.75 -8.91
N LYS A 116 -3.64 -1.86 -7.76
CA LYS A 116 -3.42 -0.99 -6.60
C LYS A 116 -3.69 -1.77 -5.32
N CYS A 117 -3.21 -1.25 -4.19
CA CYS A 117 -3.51 -1.84 -2.88
C CYS A 117 -5.02 -1.84 -2.60
N ASP A 118 -5.50 -2.93 -2.01
CA ASP A 118 -6.87 -3.19 -1.56
C ASP A 118 -6.94 -3.42 -0.05
N ARG A 119 -5.84 -3.20 0.67
CA ARG A 119 -5.65 -3.48 2.09
C ARG A 119 -5.82 -4.94 2.51
N CYS A 120 -5.66 -5.90 1.59
CA CYS A 120 -5.78 -7.33 1.89
C CYS A 120 -7.08 -7.68 2.65
N PRO A 121 -8.26 -7.60 2.01
CA PRO A 121 -9.56 -7.74 2.68
C PRO A 121 -9.73 -9.08 3.43
N ASP A 122 -9.05 -10.13 2.99
CA ASP A 122 -9.12 -11.47 3.57
C ASP A 122 -8.16 -11.66 4.76
N ARG A 123 -7.55 -10.59 5.28
CA ARG A 123 -6.57 -10.65 6.37
C ARG A 123 -6.89 -9.63 7.46
N GLU A 124 -6.64 -10.01 8.71
CA GLU A 124 -6.67 -9.05 9.84
C GLU A 124 -5.54 -8.01 9.75
N SER A 125 -4.37 -8.43 9.26
CA SER A 125 -3.20 -7.58 9.01
C SER A 125 -2.69 -7.75 7.59
N PRO A 126 -2.49 -6.65 6.82
CA PRO A 126 -1.99 -6.71 5.47
C PRO A 126 -0.66 -7.47 5.37
N ALA A 127 -0.49 -8.26 4.31
CA ALA A 127 0.71 -9.09 4.12
C ALA A 127 2.01 -8.26 4.14
N CYS A 128 1.98 -7.04 3.61
CA CYS A 128 3.13 -6.13 3.62
C CYS A 128 3.52 -5.68 5.03
N VAL A 129 2.54 -5.49 5.93
CA VAL A 129 2.76 -5.11 7.33
C VAL A 129 3.35 -6.29 8.10
N ALA A 130 2.76 -7.47 7.97
CA ALA A 130 3.23 -8.69 8.62
C ALA A 130 4.66 -9.08 8.21
N ALA A 131 5.03 -8.85 6.96
CA ALA A 131 6.35 -9.19 6.43
C ALA A 131 7.44 -8.15 6.73
N CYS A 132 7.13 -7.03 7.38
CA CYS A 132 8.11 -5.96 7.59
C CYS A 132 9.02 -6.28 8.81
N PRO A 133 10.30 -6.64 8.61
CA PRO A 133 11.15 -7.12 9.71
C PRO A 133 11.45 -6.01 10.74
N THR A 134 11.55 -4.77 10.28
CA THR A 134 11.83 -3.62 11.14
C THR A 134 10.57 -2.94 11.67
N ARG A 135 9.36 -3.45 11.37
CA ARG A 135 8.07 -2.81 11.71
C ARG A 135 8.00 -1.34 11.27
N ALA A 136 8.61 -1.03 10.12
CA ALA A 136 8.43 0.25 9.43
C ALA A 136 7.01 0.43 8.90
N LEU A 137 6.31 -0.68 8.63
CA LEU A 137 4.88 -0.70 8.31
C LEU A 137 4.09 -1.15 9.55
N THR A 138 3.03 -0.42 9.88
CA THR A 138 2.06 -0.81 10.92
C THR A 138 0.64 -0.63 10.42
N PHE A 139 -0.30 -1.40 10.97
CA PHE A 139 -1.72 -1.30 10.65
C PHE A 139 -2.49 -0.92 11.92
N ALA A 140 -2.98 0.30 12.00
CA ALA A 140 -3.52 0.86 13.23
C ALA A 140 -4.72 1.77 12.98
N GLU A 141 -5.60 1.87 13.98
CA GLU A 141 -6.66 2.88 14.02
C GLU A 141 -6.04 4.29 14.04
N VAL A 142 -6.58 5.19 13.22
CA VAL A 142 -6.08 6.57 13.08
C VAL A 142 -5.96 7.27 14.44
N GLU A 143 -6.99 7.22 15.27
CA GLU A 143 -7.00 7.88 16.59
C GLU A 143 -5.90 7.34 17.53
N THR A 144 -5.67 6.02 17.51
CA THR A 144 -4.62 5.40 18.32
C THR A 144 -3.24 5.82 17.82
N ALA A 145 -3.07 5.94 16.51
CA ALA A 145 -1.84 6.38 15.89
C ALA A 145 -1.54 7.86 16.18
N GLU A 146 -2.55 8.73 16.16
CA GLU A 146 -2.41 10.14 16.55
C GLU A 146 -1.90 10.28 17.99
N LYS A 147 -2.54 9.58 18.93
CA LYS A 147 -2.12 9.56 20.34
C LYS A 147 -0.69 9.05 20.48
N ALA A 148 -0.31 8.00 19.75
CA ALA A 148 1.05 7.47 19.75
C ALA A 148 2.07 8.48 19.21
N LYS A 149 1.75 9.19 18.12
CA LYS A 149 2.59 10.25 17.56
C LYS A 149 2.78 11.41 18.54
N ARG A 150 1.71 11.91 19.18
CA ARG A 150 1.79 12.97 20.21
C ARG A 150 2.72 12.56 21.36
N LYS A 151 2.56 11.32 21.87
CA LYS A 151 3.44 10.79 22.93
C LYS A 151 4.90 10.66 22.48
N LYS A 152 5.15 10.21 21.24
CA LYS A 152 6.51 10.11 20.67
C LYS A 152 7.16 11.49 20.56
N PHE A 153 6.40 12.49 20.09
CA PHE A 153 6.85 13.87 19.97
C PHE A 153 7.24 14.47 21.34
N LEU A 154 6.36 14.35 22.34
CA LEU A 154 6.65 14.81 23.70
C LEU A 154 7.92 14.18 24.29
N LYS A 155 8.11 12.87 24.09
CA LYS A 155 9.33 12.17 24.53
C LYS A 155 10.59 12.70 23.84
N GLY A 156 10.51 13.04 22.56
CA GLY A 156 11.61 13.66 21.81
C GLY A 156 12.03 14.99 22.42
N MET A 157 11.06 15.87 22.72
CA MET A 157 11.32 17.17 23.35
C MET A 157 12.05 17.02 24.70
N VAL A 158 11.59 16.11 25.56
CA VAL A 158 12.20 15.87 26.89
C VAL A 158 13.64 15.37 26.78
N LEU A 159 13.94 14.53 25.78
CA LEU A 159 15.29 13.99 25.55
C LEU A 159 16.26 15.04 25.01
N GLU A 160 15.77 16.01 24.24
CA GLU A 160 16.59 17.13 23.72
C GLU A 160 16.84 18.21 24.78
N THR A 161 15.96 18.37 25.77
CA THR A 161 16.16 19.33 26.88
C THR A 161 17.04 18.78 28.02
N SER A 162 17.39 17.48 27.97
CA SER A 162 18.21 16.80 28.98
C SER A 162 19.68 16.60 28.55
N ARG A 163 20.11 17.28 27.48
CA ARG A 163 21.49 17.41 27.00
C ARG A 163 21.91 18.86 27.07
#